data_AF-A0A843H843-F1
#
_entry.id   AF-A0A843H843-F1
#
_cell.length_a   1.000
_cell.length_b   1.000
_cell.length_c   1.000
_cell.angle_alpha   90.00
_cell.angle_beta   90.00
_cell.angle_gamma   90.00
#
_symmetry.space_group_name_H-M   'P 1'
#
loop_
_entity.id
_entity.type
_entity.pdbx_description
1 polymer ?
#
loop_
_entity_poly.entity_id
_entity_poly.type
_entity_poly.pdbx_seq_one_letter_code
_entity_poly.pdbx_strand_id
1 'polypeptide(L)'
;MYDFSSFDNFIGSTLGETIGSGDAVDYVNLIWEHLGSLFYTYPPSDPSATDHAIKWGVLNNDARSANIIPGITYISSINDVRRGDIVILTGQTYGHGGFINEDYHGAGNYGMYSQNVNDLRFVTLEYFDLLDFGGAFRYNGWNPSPSPSTRKTHFPWVLYARKLRSIR
;
A
#
# COMPACT_ATOMS: atom_id res chain seq x y z
N MET A 1 11.28 -11.13 -8.95
CA MET A 1 11.91 -9.82 -8.64
C MET A 1 10.97 -8.77 -9.20
N TYR A 2 10.49 -7.85 -8.37
CA TYR A 2 9.53 -6.82 -8.77
C TYR A 2 10.23 -5.68 -9.53
N ASP A 3 9.49 -5.02 -10.43
CA ASP A 3 10.04 -3.95 -11.26
C ASP A 3 9.76 -2.58 -10.65
N PHE A 4 10.76 -1.94 -10.06
CA PHE A 4 10.63 -0.62 -9.44
C PHE A 4 10.96 0.54 -10.39
N SER A 5 11.17 0.28 -11.70
CA SER A 5 11.52 1.33 -12.68
C SER A 5 10.44 2.39 -12.87
N SER A 6 9.18 2.05 -12.60
CA SER A 6 8.05 2.98 -12.52
C SER A 6 6.96 2.40 -11.61
N PHE A 7 6.07 3.24 -11.11
CA PHE A 7 4.91 2.76 -10.34
C PHE A 7 4.04 1.80 -11.17
N ASP A 8 3.83 2.08 -12.46
CA ASP A 8 3.03 1.23 -13.34
C ASP A 8 3.65 -0.15 -13.55
N ASN A 9 4.97 -0.23 -13.72
CA ASN A 9 5.67 -1.50 -13.81
C ASN A 9 5.64 -2.27 -12.49
N PHE A 10 5.77 -1.56 -11.36
CA PHE A 10 5.68 -2.15 -10.03
C PHE A 10 4.31 -2.79 -9.80
N ILE A 11 3.23 -2.04 -10.08
CA ILE A 11 1.87 -2.57 -10.01
C ILE A 11 1.68 -3.74 -10.99
N GLY A 12 2.16 -3.61 -12.22
CA GLY A 12 2.10 -4.69 -13.22
C GLY A 12 2.80 -5.97 -12.77
N SER A 13 3.84 -5.85 -11.95
CA SER A 13 4.60 -7.00 -11.41
C SER A 13 4.06 -7.56 -10.09
N THR A 14 3.10 -6.89 -9.44
CA THR A 14 2.58 -7.27 -8.11
C THR A 14 1.09 -7.57 -8.11
N LEU A 15 0.31 -7.02 -9.05
CA LEU A 15 -1.14 -7.20 -9.09
C LEU A 15 -1.53 -8.68 -9.24
N GLY A 16 -2.36 -9.16 -8.30
CA GLY A 16 -2.82 -10.55 -8.25
C GLY A 16 -1.84 -11.51 -7.56
N GLU A 17 -0.66 -11.05 -7.15
CA GLU A 17 0.32 -11.86 -6.43
C GLU A 17 0.05 -11.82 -4.92
N THR A 18 0.38 -12.92 -4.23
CA THR A 18 0.47 -12.94 -2.76
C THR A 18 1.90 -12.58 -2.36
N ILE A 19 2.06 -11.45 -1.68
CA ILE A 19 3.37 -10.98 -1.22
C ILE A 19 3.59 -11.44 0.22
N GLY A 20 4.69 -12.13 0.49
CA GLY A 20 5.03 -12.60 1.83
C GLY A 20 3.96 -13.52 2.42
N SER A 21 3.47 -13.18 3.60
CA SER A 21 2.37 -13.88 4.30
C SER A 21 0.97 -13.47 3.82
N GLY A 22 0.89 -12.56 2.85
CA GLY A 22 -0.37 -12.05 2.32
C GLY A 22 -0.99 -10.93 3.17
N ASP A 23 -0.24 -10.36 4.11
CA ASP A 23 -0.66 -9.22 4.95
C ASP A 23 -0.30 -7.87 4.32
N ALA A 24 -1.12 -6.84 4.51
CA ALA A 24 -0.90 -5.52 3.92
C ALA A 24 0.51 -4.96 4.15
N VAL A 25 1.09 -5.25 5.31
CA VAL A 25 2.47 -4.86 5.67
C VAL A 25 3.53 -5.43 4.74
N ASP A 26 3.42 -6.70 4.33
CA ASP A 26 4.42 -7.34 3.47
C ASP A 26 4.50 -6.63 2.12
N TYR A 27 3.34 -6.22 1.61
CA TYR A 27 3.28 -5.49 0.35
C TYR A 27 3.88 -4.09 0.46
N VAL A 28 3.57 -3.37 1.54
CA VAL A 28 4.16 -2.05 1.81
C VAL A 28 5.67 -2.13 2.00
N ASN A 29 6.18 -3.19 2.64
CA ASN A 29 7.60 -3.39 2.91
C ASN A 29 8.47 -3.57 1.66
N LEU A 30 7.88 -3.92 0.51
CA LEU A 30 8.64 -4.13 -0.74
C LEU A 30 9.52 -2.94 -1.14
N ILE A 31 9.07 -1.71 -0.89
CA ILE A 31 9.87 -0.51 -1.18
C ILE A 31 11.06 -0.39 -0.25
N TRP A 32 10.88 -0.72 1.02
CA TRP A 32 11.99 -0.72 1.98
C TRP A 32 13.00 -1.80 1.64
N GLU A 33 12.54 -3.02 1.36
CA GLU A 33 13.40 -4.12 0.94
C GLU A 33 14.20 -3.77 -0.32
N HIS A 34 13.55 -3.11 -1.29
CA HIS A 34 14.20 -2.62 -2.50
C HIS A 34 15.32 -1.62 -2.20
N LEU A 35 15.14 -0.78 -1.18
CA LEU A 35 16.14 0.19 -0.74
C LEU A 35 17.20 -0.41 0.19
N GLY A 36 17.22 -1.74 0.36
CA GLY A 36 18.14 -2.42 1.27
C GLY A 36 17.87 -2.09 2.73
N SER A 37 16.65 -1.69 3.04
CA SER A 37 16.17 -1.36 4.37
C SER A 37 15.03 -2.30 4.77
N LEU A 38 14.70 -2.33 6.05
CA LEU A 38 13.46 -2.91 6.51
C LEU A 38 12.68 -1.77 7.15
N PHE A 39 11.48 -1.49 6.63
CA PHE A 39 10.56 -0.55 7.27
C PHE A 39 10.28 -0.97 8.72
N TYR A 40 10.29 -2.29 8.91
CA TYR A 40 10.03 -2.97 10.15
C TYR A 40 10.84 -4.26 10.21
N THR A 41 11.53 -4.49 11.34
CA THR A 41 12.10 -5.80 11.65
C THR A 41 11.01 -6.69 12.20
N TYR A 42 10.61 -7.68 11.42
CA TYR A 42 9.88 -8.84 11.92
C TYR A 42 10.79 -9.62 12.90
N PRO A 43 10.31 -10.07 14.08
CA PRO A 43 8.94 -10.03 14.60
C PRO A 43 8.77 -9.05 15.80
N PRO A 44 7.53 -8.68 16.19
CA PRO A 44 7.30 -8.27 17.57
C PRO A 44 7.69 -9.44 18.48
N SER A 45 8.12 -9.15 19.71
CA SER A 45 8.53 -10.15 20.72
C SER A 45 7.43 -11.14 21.16
N ASP A 46 6.31 -11.23 20.43
CA ASP A 46 5.18 -12.10 20.71
C ASP A 46 4.83 -12.99 19.49
N PRO A 47 5.36 -14.22 19.44
CA PRO A 47 5.03 -15.20 18.42
C PRO A 47 3.61 -15.78 18.53
N SER A 48 2.80 -15.36 19.53
CA SER A 48 1.40 -15.74 19.67
C SER A 48 0.41 -14.78 18.99
N ALA A 49 0.90 -13.65 18.48
CA ALA A 49 0.14 -12.78 17.61
C ALA A 49 -0.01 -13.46 16.23
N THR A 50 -0.97 -14.39 16.15
CA THR A 50 -1.46 -14.96 14.88
C THR A 50 -2.03 -13.91 13.94
N ASP A 51 -2.25 -12.69 14.45
CA ASP A 51 -2.48 -11.49 13.67
C ASP A 51 -1.16 -10.70 13.60
N HIS A 52 -0.54 -10.67 12.42
CA HIS A 52 0.65 -9.88 12.07
C HIS A 52 0.35 -8.37 12.02
N ALA A 53 -0.49 -7.93 12.95
CA ALA A 53 -1.04 -6.62 13.07
C ALA A 53 0.02 -5.64 13.55
N ILE A 54 0.70 -5.00 12.60
CA ILE A 54 1.34 -3.74 12.89
C ILE A 54 0.24 -2.77 13.30
N LYS A 55 0.24 -2.34 14.57
CA LYS A 55 -0.53 -1.15 14.95
C LYS A 55 0.09 0.03 14.22
N TRP A 56 -0.40 0.36 13.03
CA TRP A 56 0.08 1.53 12.28
C TRP A 56 -0.09 2.84 13.06
N GLY A 57 -0.90 2.85 14.14
CA GLY A 57 -0.93 3.94 15.11
C GLY A 57 0.41 4.20 15.85
N VAL A 58 1.28 3.18 16.01
CA VAL A 58 2.64 3.35 16.57
C VAL A 58 3.58 3.97 15.54
N LEU A 59 3.36 3.67 14.25
CA LEU A 59 4.07 4.33 13.16
C LEU A 59 3.82 5.84 13.15
N ASN A 60 2.76 6.40 13.74
CA ASN A 60 2.58 7.86 13.71
C ASN A 60 3.59 8.62 14.62
N ASN A 61 4.09 7.98 15.69
CA ASN A 61 5.14 8.58 16.53
C ASN A 61 6.55 8.26 16.02
N ASP A 62 6.76 7.07 15.45
CA ASP A 62 8.06 6.63 14.91
C ASP A 62 8.23 6.85 13.39
N ALA A 63 7.21 7.24 12.61
CA ALA A 63 7.32 7.53 11.16
C ALA A 63 8.24 8.71 10.86
N ARG A 64 8.51 9.56 11.86
CA ARG A 64 9.61 10.54 11.80
C ARG A 64 10.98 9.86 11.57
N SER A 65 11.16 8.62 12.01
CA SER A 65 12.37 7.82 11.75
C SER A 65 12.41 7.23 10.33
N ALA A 66 11.29 7.09 9.63
CA ALA A 66 11.30 6.65 8.22
C ALA A 66 11.84 7.74 7.27
N ASN A 67 11.82 9.02 7.68
CA ASN A 67 12.57 10.09 7.01
C ASN A 67 14.11 9.91 7.08
N ILE A 68 14.61 8.91 7.81
CA ILE A 68 16.05 8.57 7.88
C ILE A 68 16.47 7.76 6.65
N ILE A 69 15.54 7.16 5.91
CA ILE A 69 15.86 6.27 4.78
C ILE A 69 16.02 7.12 3.50
N PRO A 70 17.22 7.16 2.90
CA PRO A 70 17.43 7.85 1.65
C PRO A 70 16.49 7.32 0.56
N GLY A 71 15.80 8.23 -0.14
CA GLY A 71 14.88 7.88 -1.22
C GLY A 71 13.41 7.77 -0.82
N ILE A 72 13.07 7.95 0.46
CA ILE A 72 11.68 8.04 0.93
C ILE A 72 11.42 9.43 1.53
N THR A 73 10.21 9.96 1.36
CA THR A 73 9.77 11.22 1.97
C THR A 73 8.43 11.02 2.66
N TYR A 74 8.36 11.38 3.94
CA TYR A 74 7.11 11.36 4.70
C TYR A 74 6.17 12.49 4.28
N ILE A 75 4.90 12.15 4.10
CA ILE A 75 3.80 13.05 3.73
C ILE A 75 2.83 13.11 4.92
N SER A 76 2.83 14.23 5.63
CA SER A 76 2.01 14.45 6.83
C SER A 76 0.61 14.96 6.55
N SER A 77 0.39 15.51 5.35
CA SER A 77 -0.85 16.15 4.93
C SER A 77 -1.48 15.31 3.83
N ILE A 78 -2.74 14.91 4.04
CA ILE A 78 -3.52 14.18 3.03
C ILE A 78 -3.60 14.96 1.70
N ASN A 79 -3.58 16.29 1.74
CA ASN A 79 -3.65 17.14 0.54
C ASN A 79 -2.42 17.03 -0.36
N ASP A 80 -1.32 16.51 0.18
CA ASP A 80 -0.06 16.33 -0.54
C ASP A 80 0.13 14.89 -1.03
N VAL A 81 -0.83 14.00 -0.77
CA VAL A 81 -0.82 12.63 -1.25
C VAL A 81 -0.96 12.62 -2.78
N ARG A 82 -0.05 11.88 -3.42
CA ARG A 82 0.03 11.70 -4.87
C ARG A 82 0.03 10.23 -5.22
N ARG A 83 -0.35 9.90 -6.44
CA ARG A 83 -0.28 8.53 -6.96
C ARG A 83 1.12 7.92 -6.76
N GLY A 84 1.12 6.68 -6.31
CA GLY A 84 2.31 5.92 -5.97
C GLY A 84 2.78 6.11 -4.52
N ASP A 85 2.21 7.06 -3.78
CA ASP A 85 2.45 7.16 -2.35
C ASP A 85 1.89 5.94 -1.62
N ILE A 86 2.62 5.51 -0.61
CA ILE A 86 2.23 4.47 0.33
C ILE A 86 1.37 5.14 1.40
N VAL A 87 0.08 4.85 1.42
CA VAL A 87 -0.88 5.45 2.36
C VAL A 87 -1.12 4.51 3.53
N ILE A 88 -1.15 5.07 4.72
CA ILE A 88 -1.42 4.37 5.97
C ILE A 88 -2.78 4.84 6.53
N LEU A 89 -3.65 3.88 6.85
CA LEU A 89 -4.97 4.09 7.44
C LEU A 89 -4.97 3.57 8.88
N THR A 90 -5.60 4.32 9.79
CA THR A 90 -5.55 4.04 11.25
C THR A 90 -6.90 3.68 11.87
N GLY A 91 -7.98 3.66 11.08
CA GLY A 91 -9.36 3.53 11.58
C GLY A 91 -9.78 2.15 12.06
N GLN A 92 -8.92 1.13 11.87
CA GLN A 92 -9.18 -0.24 12.31
C GLN A 92 -8.21 -0.65 13.41
N THR A 93 -8.54 -1.69 14.19
CA THR A 93 -7.73 -2.23 15.31
C THR A 93 -6.24 -2.33 14.99
N TYR A 94 -5.94 -2.66 13.74
CA TYR A 94 -4.60 -2.91 13.24
C TYR A 94 -4.23 -2.02 12.07
N GLY A 95 -5.00 -0.97 11.78
CA GLY A 95 -4.87 -0.13 10.58
C GLY A 95 -4.84 -0.91 9.25
N HIS A 96 -4.48 -0.22 8.17
CA HIS A 96 -4.30 -0.81 6.84
C HIS A 96 -3.32 0.02 6.03
N GLY A 97 -2.74 -0.54 4.97
CA GLY A 97 -1.81 0.19 4.12
C GLY A 97 -1.75 -0.31 2.69
N GLY A 98 -1.29 0.53 1.79
CA GLY A 98 -1.16 0.21 0.37
C GLY A 98 -0.69 1.40 -0.46
N PHE A 99 -0.68 1.23 -1.77
CA PHE A 99 -0.22 2.25 -2.72
C PHE A 99 -1.40 2.95 -3.38
N ILE A 100 -1.46 4.27 -3.26
CA ILE A 100 -2.57 5.04 -3.82
C ILE A 100 -2.47 5.13 -5.34
N ASN A 101 -3.58 4.88 -6.04
CA ASN A 101 -3.64 4.83 -7.49
C ASN A 101 -3.93 6.20 -8.14
N GLU A 102 -4.22 7.22 -7.34
CA GLU A 102 -4.56 8.56 -7.80
C GLU A 102 -4.11 9.61 -6.78
N ASP A 103 -3.98 10.86 -7.22
CA ASP A 103 -3.71 11.98 -6.32
C ASP A 103 -4.90 12.23 -5.39
N TYR A 104 -4.66 12.89 -4.25
CA TYR A 104 -5.77 13.36 -3.42
C TYR A 104 -6.42 14.61 -4.01
N HIS A 105 -7.76 14.59 -4.08
CA HIS A 105 -8.58 15.69 -4.63
C HIS A 105 -9.80 16.05 -3.77
N GLY A 106 -9.85 15.63 -2.50
CA GLY A 106 -10.94 15.97 -1.55
C GLY A 106 -11.79 14.78 -1.09
N ALA A 107 -13.11 14.93 -1.04
CA ALA A 107 -13.98 13.89 -0.49
C ALA A 107 -14.23 12.74 -1.48
N GLY A 108 -14.24 11.49 -0.99
CA GLY A 108 -14.61 10.29 -1.73
C GLY A 108 -13.75 9.07 -1.40
N ASN A 109 -14.07 7.93 -2.00
CA ASN A 109 -13.23 6.75 -1.92
C ASN A 109 -12.10 6.83 -2.95
N TYR A 110 -10.92 6.36 -2.55
CA TYR A 110 -9.70 6.40 -3.33
C TYR A 110 -9.23 4.99 -3.65
N GLY A 111 -8.81 4.79 -4.90
CA GLY A 111 -8.23 3.51 -5.31
C GLY A 111 -6.87 3.30 -4.66
N MET A 112 -6.69 2.19 -3.95
CA MET A 112 -5.45 1.78 -3.31
C MET A 112 -5.14 0.32 -3.66
N TYR A 113 -3.94 0.06 -4.14
CA TYR A 113 -3.43 -1.30 -4.28
C TYR A 113 -3.01 -1.78 -2.89
N SER A 114 -3.62 -2.85 -2.41
CA SER A 114 -3.31 -3.45 -1.11
C SER A 114 -3.61 -4.94 -1.11
N GLN A 115 -3.24 -5.65 -0.05
CA GLN A 115 -3.57 -7.05 0.17
C GLN A 115 -4.14 -7.24 1.57
N ASN A 116 -4.73 -8.40 1.84
CA ASN A 116 -5.50 -8.71 3.04
C ASN A 116 -6.75 -7.84 3.24
N VAL A 117 -7.45 -7.53 2.14
CA VAL A 117 -8.74 -6.84 2.20
C VAL A 117 -9.85 -7.89 2.14
N ASN A 118 -10.70 -7.95 3.17
CA ASN A 118 -11.75 -8.98 3.28
C ASN A 118 -11.20 -10.41 3.09
N ASP A 119 -10.08 -10.72 3.75
CA ASP A 119 -9.34 -11.99 3.66
C ASP A 119 -8.76 -12.33 2.27
N LEU A 120 -8.75 -11.39 1.32
CA LEU A 120 -8.06 -11.55 0.05
C LEU A 120 -6.55 -11.36 0.24
N ARG A 121 -5.82 -12.47 0.33
CA ARG A 121 -4.35 -12.51 0.57
C ARG A 121 -3.48 -12.17 -0.64
N PHE A 122 -4.03 -11.56 -1.68
CA PHE A 122 -3.29 -11.15 -2.88
C PHE A 122 -3.50 -9.66 -3.14
N VAL A 123 -2.58 -9.04 -3.87
CA VAL A 123 -2.64 -7.62 -4.22
C VAL A 123 -3.83 -7.37 -5.14
N THR A 124 -4.73 -6.50 -4.71
CA THR A 124 -5.92 -6.06 -5.43
C THR A 124 -6.04 -4.54 -5.37
N LEU A 125 -6.74 -3.95 -6.35
CA LEU A 125 -7.16 -2.56 -6.30
C LEU A 125 -8.49 -2.48 -5.57
N GLU A 126 -8.48 -1.82 -4.41
CA GLU A 126 -9.67 -1.63 -3.57
C GLU A 126 -9.89 -0.15 -3.31
N TYR A 127 -11.10 0.22 -2.91
CA TYR A 127 -11.49 1.61 -2.72
C TYR A 127 -11.70 1.90 -1.24
N PHE A 128 -10.90 2.82 -0.69
CA PHE A 128 -10.93 3.18 0.73
C PHE A 128 -11.34 4.63 0.92
N ASP A 129 -12.08 4.88 2.00
CA ASP A 129 -12.21 6.23 2.52
C ASP A 129 -10.91 6.60 3.26
N LEU A 130 -10.39 7.79 2.98
CA LEU A 130 -9.19 8.33 3.60
C LEU A 130 -9.50 9.18 4.84
N LEU A 131 -10.72 9.14 5.38
CA LEU A 131 -11.08 9.78 6.65
C LEU A 131 -10.14 9.40 7.81
N ASP A 132 -9.64 8.16 7.82
CA ASP A 132 -8.74 7.65 8.86
C ASP A 132 -7.25 7.73 8.48
N PHE A 133 -6.88 8.71 7.64
CA PHE A 133 -5.51 8.92 7.18
C PHE A 133 -4.53 9.09 8.35
N GLY A 134 -3.58 8.15 8.45
CA GLY A 134 -2.50 8.18 9.44
C GLY A 134 -1.19 8.80 8.94
N GLY A 135 -1.07 9.00 7.63
CA GLY A 135 0.15 9.48 6.98
C GLY A 135 0.43 8.75 5.67
N ALA A 136 1.40 9.23 4.91
CA ALA A 136 1.89 8.54 3.72
C ALA A 136 3.41 8.65 3.53
N PHE A 137 3.96 7.79 2.68
CA PHE A 137 5.36 7.79 2.29
C PHE A 137 5.51 7.80 0.78
N ARG A 138 6.31 8.74 0.27
CA ARG A 138 6.63 8.84 -1.15
C ARG A 138 7.97 8.17 -1.43
N TYR A 139 7.98 7.24 -2.38
CA TYR A 139 9.24 6.74 -2.94
C TYR A 139 9.71 7.67 -4.06
N ASN A 140 10.87 8.30 -3.85
CA ASN A 140 11.39 9.32 -4.77
C ASN A 140 11.89 8.74 -6.11
N GLY A 141 12.13 7.42 -6.19
CA GLY A 141 12.57 6.76 -7.41
C GLY A 141 11.52 6.73 -8.52
N TRP A 142 10.23 6.87 -8.17
CA TRP A 142 9.16 6.89 -9.17
C TRP A 142 8.88 8.28 -9.73
N ASN A 143 9.27 9.36 -9.02
CA ASN A 143 8.63 10.68 -9.15
C ASN A 143 7.09 10.56 -8.90
N PRO A 144 6.32 11.62 -8.59
CA PRO A 144 4.87 11.48 -8.52
C PRO A 144 4.36 10.92 -9.85
N SER A 145 3.85 9.69 -9.82
CA SER A 145 3.42 9.03 -11.03
C SER A 145 2.17 9.74 -11.55
N PRO A 146 2.04 9.99 -12.86
CA PRO A 146 0.90 10.71 -13.37
C PRO A 146 -0.38 9.94 -12.99
N SER A 147 -1.34 10.65 -12.40
CA SER A 147 -2.69 10.12 -12.18
C SER A 147 -3.25 9.56 -13.49
N PRO A 148 -3.96 8.41 -13.48
CA PRO A 148 -4.59 7.89 -14.67
C PRO A 148 -5.51 8.98 -15.27
N SER A 149 -5.40 9.25 -16.56
CA SER A 149 -6.06 10.38 -17.24
C SER A 149 -7.59 10.33 -17.28
N THR A 150 -8.20 9.35 -16.61
CA THR A 150 -9.65 9.19 -16.49
C THR A 150 -9.92 8.45 -15.20
N ARG A 151 -10.77 9.01 -14.32
CA ARG A 151 -11.61 8.20 -13.41
C ARG A 151 -12.46 7.31 -14.31
N LYS A 152 -11.93 6.19 -14.82
CA LYS A 152 -12.76 5.14 -15.39
C LYS A 152 -13.52 4.55 -14.22
N THR A 153 -14.68 5.17 -13.99
CA THR A 153 -15.92 4.59 -13.49
C THR A 153 -15.73 3.36 -12.63
N HIS A 154 -16.08 3.49 -11.35
CA HIS A 154 -16.51 2.42 -10.45
C HIS A 154 -16.48 1.06 -11.15
N PHE A 155 -15.38 0.31 -11.02
CA PHE A 155 -15.42 -1.09 -11.44
C PHE A 155 -16.19 -1.82 -10.35
N PRO A 156 -17.42 -2.28 -10.62
CA PRO A 156 -18.20 -2.97 -9.61
C PRO A 156 -17.68 -4.39 -9.61
N TRP A 157 -16.60 -4.63 -8.85
CA TRP A 157 -16.15 -5.96 -8.44
C TRP A 157 -15.66 -6.86 -9.59
N VAL A 158 -14.54 -7.56 -9.40
CA VAL A 158 -14.27 -8.85 -10.10
C VAL A 158 -14.07 -8.77 -11.63
N LEU A 159 -12.83 -8.58 -12.10
CA LEU A 159 -12.44 -9.16 -13.40
C LEU A 159 -11.12 -9.93 -13.42
N TYR A 160 -10.38 -10.05 -12.31
CA TYR A 160 -9.24 -10.98 -12.24
C TYR A 160 -9.60 -12.39 -11.74
N ALA A 161 -10.83 -12.61 -11.25
CA ALA A 161 -11.28 -13.97 -10.87
C ALA A 161 -11.66 -14.87 -12.07
N ARG A 162 -11.71 -14.33 -13.30
CA ARG A 162 -12.17 -15.10 -14.48
C ARG A 162 -11.07 -15.88 -15.21
N LYS A 163 -9.79 -15.60 -14.98
CA LYS A 163 -8.70 -16.29 -15.71
C LYS A 163 -8.16 -17.55 -15.00
N LEU A 164 -8.40 -17.70 -13.70
CA LEU A 164 -7.95 -18.89 -12.95
C LEU A 164 -8.96 -20.06 -12.88
N ARG A 165 -10.16 -19.92 -13.45
CA ARG A 165 -11.14 -21.03 -13.54
C ARG A 165 -11.24 -21.68 -14.94
N SER A 166 -10.40 -21.27 -15.89
CA SER A 166 -10.44 -21.76 -17.28
C SER A 166 -9.26 -22.66 -17.67
N ILE A 167 -8.33 -22.93 -16.76
CA ILE A 167 -7.32 -23.97 -16.96
C ILE A 167 -7.77 -25.16 -16.12
N ARG A 168 -8.63 -25.98 -16.74
CA ARG A 168 -8.81 -27.39 -16.37
C ARG A 168 -7.80 -28.20 -17.16
#